data_AF-A0A7S0JIF5-F1
#
_entry.id   AF-A0A7S0JIF5-F1
#
_cell.length_a   1.000
_cell.length_b   1.000
_cell.length_c   1.000
_cell.angle_alpha   90.00
_cell.angle_beta   90.00
_cell.angle_gamma   90.00
#
_symmetry.space_group_name_H-M   'P 1'
#
loop_
_entity.id
_entity.type
_entity.pdbx_description
1 polymer ?
#
loop_
_entity_poly.entity_id
_entity_poly.type
_entity_poly.pdbx_seq_one_letter_code
_entity_poly.pdbx_strand_id
1 'polypeptide(L)'
;DMSEEALAVRTWAKVKVDGEVVRVSFCARRCGRHALTVNVGSSPLRGSPLEVLVSAGEPHGLCMRAPSEMMTCGEACGPIEVWAVDALGNAVPYSDFIPQLARTNMAP
;
A
#
# COMPACT_ATOMS: atom_id res chain seq x y z
N ASP A 1 -16.59 -4.10 -15.33
CA ASP A 1 -16.51 -2.77 -14.72
C ASP A 1 -16.57 -2.94 -13.20
N MET A 2 -15.43 -3.26 -12.60
CA MET A 2 -15.30 -3.44 -11.14
C MET A 2 -14.99 -2.05 -10.60
N SER A 3 -15.99 -1.39 -10.01
CA SER A 3 -15.84 -0.03 -9.48
C SER A 3 -14.62 0.06 -8.56
N GLU A 4 -13.76 1.05 -8.75
CA GLU A 4 -12.48 1.23 -8.02
C GLU A 4 -12.61 1.15 -6.48
N GLU A 5 -13.79 1.41 -5.92
CA GLU A 5 -14.08 1.23 -4.49
C GLU A 5 -13.96 -0.22 -4.01
N ALA A 6 -14.11 -1.20 -4.91
CA ALA A 6 -13.97 -2.62 -4.60
C ALA A 6 -12.50 -3.01 -4.36
N LEU A 7 -11.56 -2.25 -4.92
CA LEU A 7 -10.11 -2.48 -4.78
C LEU A 7 -9.49 -1.73 -3.60
N ALA A 8 -10.20 -0.76 -3.02
CA ALA A 8 -9.73 0.01 -1.89
C ALA A 8 -9.59 -0.86 -0.64
N VAL A 9 -8.53 -0.63 0.14
CA VAL A 9 -8.33 -1.31 1.42
C VAL A 9 -9.40 -0.84 2.38
N ARG A 10 -10.37 -1.72 2.67
CA ARG A 10 -11.38 -1.49 3.70
C ARG A 10 -10.76 -1.73 5.06
N THR A 11 -10.72 -0.69 5.87
CA THR A 11 -10.23 -0.78 7.24
C THR A 11 -11.19 -0.09 8.19
N TRP A 12 -10.99 -0.30 9.48
CA TRP A 12 -11.83 0.27 10.52
C TRP A 12 -10.99 0.78 11.69
N ALA A 13 -11.48 1.83 12.33
CA ALA A 13 -10.95 2.34 13.59
C ALA A 13 -12.02 2.24 14.68
N LYS A 14 -11.61 1.83 15.88
CA LYS A 14 -12.43 1.96 17.10
C LYS A 14 -12.10 3.29 17.75
N VAL A 15 -13.13 4.09 18.00
CA VAL A 15 -13.00 5.45 18.51
C VAL A 15 -13.90 5.57 19.73
N LYS A 16 -13.39 6.14 20.83
CA LYS A 16 -14.17 6.31 22.06
C LYS A 16 -14.78 7.72 22.11
N VAL A 17 -16.10 7.82 22.10
CA VAL A 17 -16.88 9.06 22.14
C VAL A 17 -17.70 9.07 23.42
N ASP A 18 -17.45 10.00 24.33
CA ASP A 18 -18.21 10.20 25.58
C ASP A 18 -18.45 8.92 26.41
N GLY A 19 -17.50 7.99 26.37
CA GLY A 19 -17.59 6.71 27.09
C GLY A 19 -17.97 5.52 26.22
N GLU A 20 -18.60 5.74 25.07
CA GLU A 20 -19.01 4.70 24.13
C GLU A 20 -17.97 4.44 23.04
N VAL A 21 -17.92 3.20 22.54
CA VAL A 21 -17.01 2.81 21.44
C VAL A 21 -17.76 2.81 20.12
N VAL A 22 -17.42 3.76 19.26
CA VAL A 22 -17.91 3.84 17.88
C VAL A 22 -16.93 3.14 16.95
N ARG A 23 -17.45 2.43 15.95
CA ARG A 23 -16.66 1.87 14.85
C ARG A 23 -16.85 2.73 13.62
N VAL A 24 -15.74 3.19 13.05
CA VAL A 24 -15.74 3.93 11.78
C VAL A 24 -15.04 3.07 10.76
N SER A 25 -15.71 2.78 9.64
CA SER A 25 -15.10 2.12 8.48
C SER A 25 -14.74 3.16 7.42
N PHE A 26 -13.59 2.97 6.78
CA PHE A 26 -13.16 3.80 5.67
C PHE A 26 -12.43 2.97 4.61
N CYS A 27 -12.39 3.51 3.39
CA CYS A 27 -11.68 2.94 2.27
C CYS A 27 -10.45 3.79 1.98
N ALA A 28 -9.26 3.20 2.09
CA ALA A 28 -8.02 3.85 1.74
C ALA A 28 -7.48 3.29 0.41
N ARG A 29 -7.14 4.18 -0.52
CA ARG A 29 -6.53 3.81 -1.80
C ARG A 29 -5.01 3.74 -1.74
N ARG A 30 -4.40 4.53 -0.85
CA ARG A 30 -2.95 4.61 -0.67
C ARG A 30 -2.55 3.97 0.66
N CYS A 31 -1.57 3.07 0.63
CA CYS A 31 -0.95 2.56 1.84
C CYS A 31 -0.13 3.67 2.55
N GLY A 32 0.20 3.46 3.81
CA GLY A 32 1.00 4.36 4.62
C GLY A 32 0.28 4.90 5.85
N ARG A 33 0.89 5.88 6.51
CA ARG A 33 0.32 6.53 7.70
C ARG A 33 -0.64 7.63 7.29
N HIS A 34 -1.81 7.62 7.89
CA HIS A 34 -2.87 8.61 7.69
C HIS A 34 -3.32 9.18 9.03
N ALA A 35 -3.71 10.45 9.03
CA ALA A 35 -4.34 11.10 10.18
C ALA A 35 -5.86 11.11 9.99
N LEU A 36 -6.58 10.37 10.83
CA LEU A 36 -8.03 10.33 10.83
C LEU A 36 -8.57 11.29 11.88
N THR A 37 -9.20 12.38 11.43
CA THR A 37 -9.91 13.31 12.32
C THR A 37 -11.37 12.91 12.39
N VAL A 38 -11.88 12.67 13.60
CA VAL A 38 -13.30 12.42 13.84
C VAL A 38 -13.89 13.65 14.50
N ASN A 39 -14.98 14.19 13.93
CA ASN A 39 -15.69 15.34 14.49
C ASN A 39 -17.03 14.90 15.09
N VAL A 40 -17.40 15.49 16.23
CA VAL A 40 -18.76 15.43 16.79
C VAL A 40 -19.37 16.82 16.60
N GLY A 41 -20.31 16.92 15.65
CA GLY A 41 -20.74 18.23 15.14
C GLY A 41 -19.59 18.95 14.43
N SER A 42 -19.30 20.18 14.83
CA SER A 42 -18.19 20.99 14.28
C SER A 42 -16.87 20.85 15.05
N SER A 43 -16.85 20.10 16.16
CA SER A 43 -15.70 20.01 17.05
C SER A 43 -14.97 18.68 16.88
N PRO A 44 -13.62 18.66 16.83
CA PRO A 44 -12.87 17.41 16.80
C PRO A 44 -13.06 16.66 18.11
N LEU A 45 -13.27 15.35 18.00
CA LEU A 45 -13.33 14.47 19.13
C LEU A 45 -12.00 14.48 19.89
N ARG A 46 -12.05 14.51 21.22
CA ARG A 46 -10.86 14.44 22.07
C ARG A 46 -10.02 13.21 21.70
N GLY A 47 -8.73 13.42 21.44
CA GLY A 47 -7.82 12.37 20.99
C GLY A 47 -7.72 12.23 19.47
N SER A 48 -8.47 13.02 18.71
CA SER A 48 -8.19 13.23 17.28
C SER A 48 -7.06 14.25 17.08
N PRO A 49 -6.27 14.13 16.00
CA PRO A 49 -6.33 13.08 14.98
C PRO A 49 -5.79 11.73 15.49
N LEU A 50 -6.39 10.63 15.02
CA LEU A 50 -5.88 9.28 15.23
C LEU A 50 -4.90 8.93 14.12
N GLU A 51 -3.72 8.41 14.45
CA GLU A 51 -2.80 7.85 13.46
C GLU A 51 -3.27 6.44 13.08
N VAL A 52 -3.48 6.21 11.78
CA VAL A 52 -3.85 4.91 11.24
C VAL A 52 -2.83 4.48 10.20
N LEU A 53 -2.30 3.27 10.34
CA LEU A 53 -1.43 2.66 9.36
C LEU A 53 -2.28 1.79 8.42
N VAL A 54 -2.25 2.13 7.13
CA VAL A 54 -2.89 1.35 6.07
C VAL A 54 -1.81 0.51 5.39
N SER A 55 -1.95 -0.81 5.47
CA SER A 55 -1.10 -1.75 4.72
C SER A 55 -1.53 -1.81 3.25
N ALA A 56 -0.62 -2.19 2.36
CA ALA A 56 -0.97 -2.55 0.99
C ALA A 56 -1.89 -3.78 0.98
N GLY A 57 -2.68 -3.92 -0.09
CA GLY A 57 -3.51 -5.10 -0.33
C GLY A 57 -2.70 -6.32 -0.76
N GLU A 58 -3.41 -7.36 -1.24
CA GLU A 58 -2.77 -8.56 -1.76
C GLU A 58 -1.88 -8.22 -2.98
N PRO A 59 -0.70 -8.87 -3.10
CA PRO A 59 0.15 -8.73 -4.28
C PRO A 59 -0.62 -9.01 -5.57
N HIS A 60 -0.56 -8.09 -6.52
CA HIS A 60 -1.23 -8.21 -7.82
C HIS A 60 -0.25 -8.12 -8.99
N GLY A 61 0.89 -7.45 -8.81
CA GLY A 61 1.88 -7.29 -9.87
C GLY A 61 3.27 -6.94 -9.36
N LEU A 62 4.18 -6.72 -10.29
CA LEU A 62 5.54 -6.25 -10.03
C LEU A 62 5.74 -4.87 -10.65
N CYS A 63 6.39 -3.99 -9.92
CA CYS A 63 6.96 -2.76 -10.45
C CYS A 63 8.49 -2.87 -10.47
N MET A 64 9.10 -2.17 -11.42
CA MET A 64 10.55 -2.09 -11.54
C MET A 64 11.01 -0.65 -11.74
N ARG A 65 12.20 -0.34 -11.25
CA ARG A 65 12.88 0.94 -11.46
C ARG A 65 14.32 0.67 -11.88
N ALA A 66 14.66 1.16 -13.07
CA ALA A 66 16.04 1.24 -13.50
C ALA A 66 16.73 2.43 -12.81
N PRO A 67 18.03 2.32 -12.49
CA PRO A 67 18.79 3.40 -11.84
C PRO A 67 19.07 4.59 -12.76
N SER A 68 18.98 4.39 -14.08
CA SER A 68 19.19 5.41 -15.11
C SER A 68 18.25 5.18 -16.28
N GLU A 69 17.73 6.26 -16.85
CA GLU A 69 16.99 6.27 -18.12
C GLU A 69 17.93 6.28 -19.33
N MET A 70 19.22 6.58 -19.13
CA MET A 70 20.25 6.57 -20.16
C MET A 70 21.05 5.28 -20.04
N MET A 71 20.74 4.31 -20.89
CA MET A 71 21.52 3.08 -21.05
C MET A 71 22.48 3.25 -22.22
N THR A 72 23.77 3.00 -21.99
CA THR A 72 24.80 2.98 -23.03
C THR A 72 24.99 1.56 -23.55
N CYS A 73 25.07 1.39 -24.87
CA CYS A 73 25.34 0.09 -25.47
C CYS A 73 26.71 -0.44 -25.01
N GLY A 74 26.75 -1.68 -24.52
CA GLY A 74 27.97 -2.36 -24.09
C GLY A 74 28.40 -2.09 -22.66
N GLU A 75 27.72 -1.19 -21.94
CA GLU A 75 27.99 -0.94 -20.52
C GLU A 75 27.02 -1.71 -19.62
N ALA A 76 27.53 -2.18 -18.48
CA ALA A 76 26.67 -2.81 -17.48
C ALA A 76 25.70 -1.76 -16.90
N CYS A 77 24.42 -2.12 -16.81
CA CYS A 77 23.42 -1.32 -16.11
C CYS A 77 22.89 -2.10 -14.89
N GLY A 78 22.71 -1.43 -13.76
CA GLY A 78 22.10 -2.01 -12.57
C GLY A 78 22.62 -1.46 -11.24
N PRO A 79 22.07 -1.92 -10.10
CA PRO A 79 20.97 -2.89 -9.98
C PRO A 79 19.61 -2.31 -10.40
N ILE A 80 18.74 -3.13 -11.00
CA ILE A 80 17.32 -2.78 -11.20
C ILE A 80 16.58 -3.13 -9.92
N GLU A 81 15.83 -2.17 -9.38
CA GLU A 81 14.96 -2.41 -8.25
C GLU A 81 13.66 -3.02 -8.73
N VAL A 82 13.20 -4.08 -8.07
CA VAL A 82 11.92 -4.73 -8.35
C VAL A 82 11.18 -4.92 -7.03
N TRP A 83 9.90 -4.60 -7.01
CA TRP A 83 9.06 -4.80 -5.83
C TRP A 83 7.64 -5.21 -6.23
N ALA A 84 6.97 -5.94 -5.34
CA ALA A 84 5.57 -6.28 -5.52
C ALA A 84 4.67 -5.07 -5.26
N VAL A 85 3.59 -4.97 -6.01
CA VAL A 85 2.54 -3.98 -5.81
C VAL A 85 1.17 -4.64 -5.73
N ASP A 86 0.25 -4.03 -5.00
CA ASP A 86 -1.16 -4.44 -4.99
C ASP A 86 -1.91 -3.95 -6.25
N ALA A 87 -3.20 -4.27 -6.35
CA ALA A 87 -4.03 -3.89 -7.50
C ALA A 87 -4.21 -2.36 -7.67
N LEU A 88 -3.83 -1.56 -6.68
CA LEU A 88 -3.87 -0.11 -6.69
C LEU A 88 -2.48 0.52 -6.88
N GLY A 89 -1.43 -0.29 -7.05
CA GLY A 89 -0.06 0.18 -7.21
C GLY A 89 0.65 0.53 -5.91
N ASN A 90 0.11 0.16 -4.75
CA ASN A 90 0.80 0.32 -3.47
C ASN A 90 1.91 -0.70 -3.35
N ALA A 91 3.09 -0.27 -2.88
CA ALA A 91 4.20 -1.19 -2.64
C ALA A 91 3.87 -2.18 -1.52
N VAL A 92 3.98 -3.47 -1.82
CA VAL A 92 3.81 -4.54 -0.84
C VAL A 92 5.15 -4.76 -0.12
N PRO A 93 5.17 -4.84 1.22
CA PRO A 93 6.39 -5.10 1.99
C PRO A 93 7.03 -6.44 1.61
N TYR A 94 8.37 -6.48 1.63
CA TYR A 94 9.14 -7.67 1.27
C TYR A 94 8.81 -8.92 2.10
N SER A 95 8.40 -8.77 3.36
CA SER A 95 8.00 -9.91 4.21
C SER A 95 6.85 -10.74 3.63
N ASP A 96 6.04 -10.11 2.79
CA ASP A 96 4.79 -10.68 2.28
C ASP A 96 4.98 -11.20 0.84
N PHE A 97 6.21 -11.12 0.32
CA PHE A 97 6.59 -11.57 -1.02
C PHE A 97 7.88 -12.38 -0.98
N ILE A 98 7.77 -13.70 -1.18
CA ILE A 98 8.94 -14.58 -1.31
C ILE A 98 9.20 -14.80 -2.81
N PRO A 99 10.25 -14.19 -3.40
CA PRO A 99 10.57 -14.44 -4.79
C PRO A 99 10.94 -15.91 -4.98
N GLN A 100 10.18 -16.62 -5.81
CA GLN A 100 10.56 -17.95 -6.25
C GLN A 100 11.60 -17.81 -7.35
N LEU A 101 12.80 -18.32 -7.11
CA LEU A 101 13.83 -18.41 -8.14
C LEU A 101 13.43 -19.49 -9.14
N ALA A 102 12.64 -19.11 -10.15
CA ALA A 102 12.37 -19.97 -11.28
C ALA A 102 13.68 -20.11 -12.08
N ARG A 103 14.38 -21.23 -11.91
CA ARG A 103 15.49 -21.60 -12.78
C ARG A 103 14.90 -22.00 -14.13
N THR A 104 14.76 -21.05 -15.04
CA THR A 104 14.61 -21.38 -16.45
C THR A 104 15.97 -21.81 -16.97
N ASN A 105 16.10 -23.08 -17.32
CA ASN A 105 17.21 -23.56 -18.13
C ASN A 105 17.14 -22.82 -19.47
N MET A 106 17.86 -21.71 -19.60
CA MET A 106 18.15 -21.16 -20.92
C MET A 106 19.12 -22.14 -21.57
N ALA A 107 18.60 -22.93 -22.52
CA ALA A 107 19.44 -23.75 -23.38
C ALA A 107 20.36 -22.82 -24.20
N PRO A 108 21.62 -23.23 -24.43
CA PRO A 108 22.62 -22.45 -25.15
C PRO A 108 22.27 -22.20 -26.62
#